data_AF-A0A2N2FWJ1-F1
#
_entry.id   AF-A0A2N2FWJ1-F1
#
_cell.length_a   1.000
_cell.length_b   1.000
_cell.length_c   1.000
_cell.angle_alpha   90.00
_cell.angle_beta   90.00
_cell.angle_gamma   90.00
#
_symmetry.space_group_name_H-M   'P 1'
#
loop_
_entity.id
_entity.type
_entity.pdbx_description
1 polymer ?
#
loop_
_entity_poly.entity_id
_entity_poly.type
_entity_poly.pdbx_seq_one_letter_code
_entity_poly.pdbx_strand_id
1 'polypeptide(L)'
;MKSKVLSYVLVALVCIAAGAAAGWYFEHGRSVKEATAAAELHRAQLTTLRGEATQWAETLAGRQAEAVLWSFVSGITPSILTGRRESIEISAVSLLRIPGVEGIHVLRPDAAVDYSSDAKLATTGEGGEKAAWATAATELISRPSPQPGSLDLAAPVIDAGKILAIVWLEFGLESVRDFGMPAGLAAIEPQRN
;
A
#
# COMPACT_ATOMS: atom_id res chain seq x y z
N MET A 1 75.74 -37.79 2.82
CA MET A 1 75.43 -36.34 2.83
C MET A 1 74.25 -35.93 1.95
N LYS A 2 74.08 -36.48 0.73
CA LYS A 2 72.99 -36.08 -0.21
C LYS A 2 71.56 -36.28 0.32
N SER A 3 71.29 -37.35 1.08
CA SER A 3 69.95 -37.63 1.63
C SER A 3 69.49 -36.61 2.69
N LYS A 4 70.40 -36.11 3.54
CA LYS A 4 70.04 -35.13 4.59
C LYS A 4 69.69 -33.75 4.00
N VAL A 5 70.42 -33.32 2.97
CA VAL A 5 70.14 -32.05 2.27
C VAL A 5 68.78 -32.10 1.56
N LEU A 6 68.45 -33.22 0.92
CA LEU A 6 67.14 -33.42 0.29
C LEU A 6 65.99 -33.34 1.30
N SER A 7 66.15 -33.95 2.49
CA SER A 7 65.16 -33.87 3.57
C SER A 7 64.94 -32.44 4.06
N TYR A 8 65.99 -31.64 4.24
CA TYR A 8 65.84 -30.24 4.67
C TYR A 8 65.13 -29.38 3.63
N VAL A 9 65.44 -29.57 2.34
CA VAL A 9 64.76 -28.85 1.25
C VAL A 9 63.28 -29.23 1.17
N LEU A 10 62.95 -30.51 1.37
CA LEU A 10 61.57 -30.99 1.32
C LEU A 10 60.74 -30.46 2.50
N VAL A 11 61.31 -30.41 3.70
CA VAL A 11 60.67 -29.78 4.87
C VAL A 11 60.45 -28.28 4.63
N ALA A 12 61.44 -27.57 4.08
CA ALA A 12 61.32 -26.15 3.79
C ALA A 12 60.19 -25.86 2.77
N LEU A 13 60.06 -26.67 1.73
CA LEU A 13 58.99 -26.55 0.73
C LEU A 13 57.60 -26.82 1.33
N VAL A 14 57.47 -27.82 2.20
CA VAL A 14 56.20 -28.11 2.91
C VAL A 14 55.82 -26.93 3.81
N CYS A 15 56.78 -26.33 4.53
CA CYS A 15 56.51 -25.15 5.36
C CYS A 15 56.03 -23.94 4.52
N ILE A 16 56.64 -23.70 3.36
CA ILE A 16 56.23 -22.60 2.46
C ILE A 16 54.82 -22.87 1.89
N ALA A 17 54.55 -24.11 1.45
CA ALA A 17 53.23 -24.48 0.93
C ALA A 17 52.13 -24.38 2.00
N ALA A 18 52.42 -24.80 3.24
CA ALA A 18 51.50 -24.66 4.36
C ALA A 18 51.23 -23.19 4.71
N GLY A 19 52.26 -22.33 4.67
CA GLY A 19 52.11 -20.88 4.87
C GLY A 19 51.25 -20.22 3.79
N ALA A 20 51.47 -20.58 2.51
CA ALA A 20 50.67 -20.07 1.40
C ALA A 20 49.20 -20.51 1.48
N ALA A 21 48.94 -21.78 1.82
CA ALA A 21 47.59 -22.28 2.01
C ALA A 21 46.89 -21.57 3.19
N ALA A 22 47.57 -21.40 4.33
CA ALA A 22 47.01 -20.70 5.48
C ALA A 22 46.68 -19.23 5.16
N GLY A 23 47.55 -18.54 4.42
CA GLY A 23 47.31 -17.17 3.94
C GLY A 23 46.08 -17.09 3.03
N TRP A 24 45.98 -17.99 2.06
CA TRP A 24 44.82 -18.05 1.16
C TRP A 24 43.51 -18.33 1.89
N TYR A 25 43.48 -19.30 2.82
CA TYR A 25 42.30 -19.58 3.64
C TYR A 25 41.89 -18.38 4.50
N PHE A 26 42.85 -17.65 5.05
CA PHE A 26 42.58 -16.46 5.85
C PHE A 26 41.97 -15.33 5.01
N GLU A 27 42.57 -15.02 3.85
CA GLU A 27 42.05 -14.02 2.92
C GLU A 27 40.67 -14.41 2.39
N HIS A 28 40.48 -15.68 2.02
CA HIS A 28 39.19 -16.17 1.53
C HIS A 28 38.13 -16.07 2.63
N GLY A 29 38.44 -16.50 3.86
CA GLY A 29 37.53 -16.37 5.01
C GLY A 29 37.19 -14.92 5.34
N ARG A 30 38.13 -13.99 5.19
CA ARG A 30 37.88 -12.56 5.35
C ARG A 30 36.97 -12.03 4.24
N SER A 31 37.25 -12.36 2.98
CA SER A 31 36.44 -11.92 1.83
C SER A 31 35.00 -12.44 1.91
N VAL A 32 34.80 -13.68 2.36
CA VAL A 32 33.47 -14.27 2.57
C VAL A 32 32.72 -13.53 3.68
N LYS A 33 33.38 -13.25 4.81
CA LYS A 33 32.76 -12.49 5.92
C LYS A 33 32.36 -11.08 5.49
N GLU A 34 33.22 -10.40 4.75
CA GLU A 34 32.93 -9.06 4.21
C GLU A 34 31.77 -9.11 3.20
N ALA A 35 31.76 -10.10 2.31
CA ALA A 35 30.67 -10.31 1.35
C ALA A 35 29.34 -10.65 2.04
N THR A 36 29.34 -11.49 3.08
CA THR A 36 28.12 -11.81 3.84
C THR A 36 27.59 -10.60 4.59
N ALA A 37 28.47 -9.81 5.22
CA ALA A 37 28.07 -8.59 5.93
C ALA A 37 27.49 -7.55 4.95
N ALA A 38 28.11 -7.37 3.79
CA ALA A 38 27.58 -6.51 2.74
C ALA A 38 26.22 -7.01 2.22
N ALA A 39 26.05 -8.32 2.01
CA ALA A 39 24.79 -8.91 1.58
C ALA A 39 23.66 -8.72 2.62
N GLU A 40 23.97 -8.88 3.92
CA GLU A 40 23.02 -8.61 5.00
C GLU A 40 22.61 -7.14 5.06
N LEU A 41 23.58 -6.22 4.94
CA LEU A 41 23.31 -4.79 4.88
C LEU A 41 22.41 -4.43 3.70
N HIS A 42 22.70 -4.96 2.51
CA HIS A 42 21.87 -4.73 1.33
C HIS A 42 20.45 -5.31 1.47
N ARG A 43 20.29 -6.48 2.10
CA ARG A 43 18.95 -7.03 2.39
C ARG A 43 18.17 -6.17 3.36
N ALA A 44 18.83 -5.65 4.40
CA ALA A 44 18.20 -4.73 5.34
C ALA A 44 17.76 -3.44 4.62
N GLN A 45 18.62 -2.84 3.80
CA GLN A 45 18.29 -1.67 2.97
C GLN A 45 17.12 -1.92 2.03
N LEU A 46 17.10 -3.05 1.32
CA LEU A 46 15.97 -3.41 0.44
C LEU A 46 14.66 -3.56 1.20
N THR A 47 14.71 -4.07 2.43
CA THR A 47 13.52 -4.21 3.29
C THR A 47 13.00 -2.84 3.71
N THR A 48 13.89 -1.92 4.11
CA THR A 48 13.53 -0.53 4.42
C THR A 48 12.93 0.18 3.22
N LEU A 49 13.60 0.12 2.06
CA LEU A 49 13.11 0.76 0.83
C LEU A 49 11.75 0.22 0.39
N ARG A 50 11.49 -1.09 0.54
CA ARG A 50 10.16 -1.67 0.30
C ARG A 50 9.12 -1.12 1.26
N GLY A 51 9.46 -0.98 2.55
CA GLY A 51 8.57 -0.37 3.53
C GLY A 51 8.22 1.08 3.20
N GLU A 52 9.22 1.89 2.86
CA GLU A 52 9.03 3.29 2.44
C GLU A 52 8.20 3.41 1.16
N ALA A 53 8.46 2.55 0.16
CA ALA A 53 7.69 2.53 -1.08
C ALA A 53 6.20 2.18 -0.83
N THR A 54 5.92 1.22 0.06
CA THR A 54 4.55 0.88 0.44
C THR A 54 3.85 2.05 1.13
N GLN A 55 4.51 2.72 2.07
CA GLN A 55 3.96 3.90 2.75
C GLN A 55 3.67 5.04 1.78
N TRP A 56 4.55 5.25 0.80
CA TRP A 56 4.34 6.23 -0.26
C TRP A 56 3.14 5.89 -1.14
N ALA A 57 3.01 4.62 -1.56
CA ALA A 57 1.88 4.16 -2.36
C ALA A 57 0.54 4.34 -1.61
N GLU A 58 0.50 4.02 -0.32
CA GLU A 58 -0.68 4.22 0.52
C GLU A 58 -1.04 5.71 0.69
N THR A 59 -0.03 6.56 0.87
CA THR A 59 -0.22 8.01 0.95
C THR A 59 -0.79 8.57 -0.36
N LEU A 60 -0.24 8.14 -1.51
CA LEU A 60 -0.70 8.55 -2.82
C LEU A 60 -2.15 8.09 -3.07
N ALA A 61 -2.45 6.85 -2.71
CA ALA A 61 -3.79 6.29 -2.83
C ALA A 61 -4.81 7.04 -1.96
N GLY A 62 -4.44 7.38 -0.72
CA GLY A 62 -5.28 8.23 0.14
C GLY A 62 -5.57 9.60 -0.47
N ARG A 63 -4.56 10.25 -1.08
CA ARG A 63 -4.74 11.55 -1.77
C ARG A 63 -5.60 11.45 -3.02
N GLN A 64 -5.44 10.37 -3.79
CA GLN A 64 -6.29 10.11 -4.95
C GLN A 64 -7.75 9.88 -4.53
N ALA A 65 -7.98 9.08 -3.50
CA ALA A 65 -9.31 8.81 -2.96
C ALA A 65 -9.98 10.10 -2.46
N GLU A 66 -9.24 10.94 -1.73
CA GLU A 66 -9.68 12.26 -1.28
C GLU A 66 -10.08 13.17 -2.47
N ALA A 67 -9.24 13.24 -3.51
CA ALA A 67 -9.53 14.04 -4.70
C ALA A 67 -10.77 13.54 -5.47
N VAL A 68 -10.92 12.22 -5.59
CA VAL A 68 -12.10 11.58 -6.21
C VAL A 68 -13.36 11.91 -5.41
N LEU A 69 -13.32 11.77 -4.08
CA LEU A 69 -14.43 12.08 -3.20
C LEU A 69 -14.85 13.54 -3.32
N TRP A 70 -13.92 14.49 -3.23
CA TRP A 70 -14.24 15.92 -3.32
C TRP A 70 -14.77 16.34 -4.68
N SER A 71 -14.21 15.78 -5.75
CA SER A 71 -14.72 15.99 -7.11
C SER A 71 -16.17 15.52 -7.22
N PHE A 72 -16.46 14.33 -6.69
CA PHE A 72 -17.81 13.78 -6.69
C PHE A 72 -18.79 14.59 -5.83
N VAL A 73 -18.43 14.91 -4.59
CA VAL A 73 -19.21 15.76 -3.67
C VAL A 73 -19.60 17.07 -4.35
N SER A 74 -18.64 17.74 -4.98
CA SER A 74 -18.87 19.00 -5.69
C SER A 74 -19.83 18.81 -6.88
N GLY A 75 -19.68 17.71 -7.62
CA GLY A 75 -20.52 17.38 -8.77
C GLY A 75 -21.97 17.04 -8.41
N ILE A 76 -22.21 16.40 -7.26
CA ILE A 76 -23.55 15.97 -6.85
C ILE A 76 -24.32 17.00 -6.01
N THR A 77 -23.65 18.03 -5.51
CA THR A 77 -24.26 19.05 -4.64
C THR A 77 -25.54 19.66 -5.26
N PRO A 78 -25.58 20.04 -6.56
CA PRO A 78 -26.80 20.58 -7.17
C PRO A 78 -27.97 19.57 -7.18
N SER A 79 -27.68 18.28 -7.37
CA SER A 79 -28.69 17.21 -7.35
C SER A 79 -29.26 17.00 -5.95
N ILE A 80 -28.43 17.09 -4.92
CA ILE A 80 -28.85 17.02 -3.52
C ILE A 80 -29.72 18.22 -3.16
N LEU A 81 -29.30 19.43 -3.52
CA LEU A 81 -30.07 20.67 -3.28
C LEU A 81 -31.46 20.64 -3.93
N THR A 82 -31.57 20.04 -5.11
CA THR A 82 -32.83 19.96 -5.87
C THR A 82 -33.63 18.68 -5.59
N GLY A 83 -33.15 17.80 -4.70
CA GLY A 83 -33.82 16.55 -4.35
C GLY A 83 -33.91 15.52 -5.50
N ARG A 84 -33.03 15.61 -6.50
CA ARG A 84 -33.06 14.75 -7.71
C ARG A 84 -32.33 13.43 -7.47
N ARG A 85 -33.02 12.46 -6.86
CA ARG A 85 -32.47 11.11 -6.56
C ARG A 85 -31.89 10.38 -7.77
N GLU A 86 -32.59 10.40 -8.91
CA GLU A 86 -32.10 9.76 -10.15
C GLU A 86 -30.74 10.31 -10.60
N SER A 87 -30.51 11.62 -10.44
CA SER A 87 -29.22 12.23 -10.78
C SER A 87 -28.10 11.81 -9.83
N ILE A 88 -28.41 11.61 -8.55
CA ILE A 88 -27.47 11.10 -7.55
C ILE A 88 -27.06 9.67 -7.93
N GLU A 89 -28.04 8.82 -8.24
CA GLU A 89 -27.81 7.43 -8.65
C GLU A 89 -26.96 7.33 -9.92
N ILE A 90 -27.31 8.07 -10.98
CA ILE A 90 -26.52 8.07 -12.24
C ILE A 90 -25.07 8.51 -11.99
N SER A 91 -24.88 9.54 -11.16
CA SER A 91 -23.55 10.03 -10.82
C SER A 91 -22.77 8.98 -10.03
N ALA A 92 -23.40 8.35 -9.04
CA ALA A 92 -22.78 7.33 -8.21
C ALA A 92 -22.39 6.07 -9.02
N VAL A 93 -23.27 5.62 -9.92
CA VAL A 93 -22.98 4.51 -10.85
C VAL A 93 -21.81 4.86 -11.78
N SER A 94 -21.67 6.12 -12.18
CA SER A 94 -20.54 6.58 -12.98
C SER A 94 -19.24 6.57 -12.18
N LEU A 95 -19.30 6.93 -10.89
CA LEU A 95 -18.15 6.94 -9.98
C LEU A 95 -17.56 5.53 -9.79
N LEU A 96 -18.41 4.50 -9.68
CA LEU A 96 -18.00 3.10 -9.57
C LEU A 96 -17.17 2.59 -10.77
N ARG A 97 -17.11 3.35 -11.87
CA ARG A 97 -16.26 3.01 -13.03
C ARG A 97 -14.83 3.52 -12.89
N ILE A 98 -14.55 4.38 -11.91
CA ILE A 98 -13.21 4.89 -11.66
C ILE A 98 -12.39 3.80 -10.97
N PRO A 99 -11.18 3.47 -11.46
CA PRO A 99 -10.30 2.52 -10.80
C PRO A 99 -10.05 2.88 -9.34
N GLY A 100 -10.19 1.90 -8.46
CA GLY A 100 -10.05 2.06 -7.01
C GLY A 100 -11.36 2.41 -6.30
N VAL A 101 -12.42 2.83 -6.98
CA VAL A 101 -13.72 3.02 -6.33
C VAL A 101 -14.42 1.67 -6.16
N GLU A 102 -14.55 1.20 -4.93
CA GLU A 102 -15.16 -0.09 -4.58
C GLU A 102 -16.62 0.06 -4.15
N GLY A 103 -16.94 1.17 -3.48
CA GLY A 103 -18.27 1.44 -2.96
C GLY A 103 -18.54 2.94 -2.82
N ILE A 104 -19.81 3.33 -2.96
CA ILE A 104 -20.25 4.71 -2.79
C ILE A 104 -21.66 4.74 -2.19
N HIS A 105 -21.81 5.59 -1.18
CA HIS A 105 -23.02 5.74 -0.40
C HIS A 105 -23.32 7.22 -0.22
N VAL A 106 -24.58 7.59 -0.37
CA VAL A 106 -25.08 8.94 -0.07
C VAL A 106 -26.11 8.81 1.03
N LEU A 107 -25.73 9.31 2.19
CA LEU A 107 -26.50 9.24 3.42
C LEU A 107 -27.06 10.62 3.75
N ARG A 108 -28.21 10.64 4.41
CA ARG A 108 -28.74 11.81 5.07
C ARG A 108 -28.11 12.00 6.45
N PRO A 109 -28.23 13.19 7.05
CA PRO A 109 -27.72 13.45 8.40
C PRO A 109 -28.32 12.53 9.48
N ASP A 110 -29.50 11.96 9.24
CA ASP A 110 -30.19 11.00 10.11
C ASP A 110 -29.81 9.53 9.81
N ALA A 111 -28.74 9.30 9.05
CA ALA A 111 -28.28 8.01 8.56
C ALA A 111 -29.23 7.31 7.57
N ALA A 112 -30.32 7.94 7.12
CA ALA A 112 -31.14 7.38 6.06
C ALA A 112 -30.37 7.35 4.73
N VAL A 113 -30.49 6.26 3.99
CA VAL A 113 -29.77 6.05 2.73
C VAL A 113 -30.56 6.67 1.58
N ASP A 114 -30.00 7.67 0.91
CA ASP A 114 -30.54 8.18 -0.37
C ASP A 114 -29.98 7.40 -1.56
N TYR A 115 -28.75 6.87 -1.46
CA TYR A 115 -28.17 5.93 -2.41
C TYR A 115 -27.12 5.03 -1.73
N SER A 116 -27.01 3.78 -2.17
CA SER A 116 -25.94 2.86 -1.77
C SER A 116 -25.62 1.90 -2.91
N SER A 117 -24.33 1.74 -3.23
CA SER A 117 -23.88 0.70 -4.15
C SER A 117 -23.95 -0.70 -3.55
N ASP A 118 -23.97 -0.82 -2.22
CA ASP A 118 -24.18 -2.09 -1.51
C ASP A 118 -25.65 -2.24 -1.13
N ALA A 119 -26.29 -3.27 -1.68
CA ALA A 119 -27.69 -3.62 -1.41
C ALA A 119 -27.93 -4.03 0.04
N LYS A 120 -26.91 -4.54 0.75
CA LYS A 120 -27.04 -4.91 2.17
C LYS A 120 -27.17 -3.68 3.05
N LEU A 121 -26.36 -2.67 2.80
CA LEU A 121 -26.47 -1.35 3.45
C LEU A 121 -27.86 -0.71 3.27
N ALA A 122 -28.50 -0.93 2.13
CA ALA A 122 -29.85 -0.45 1.87
C ALA A 122 -30.96 -1.24 2.59
N THR A 123 -30.70 -2.46 3.09
CA THR A 123 -31.77 -3.40 3.52
C THR A 123 -31.59 -4.02 4.91
N THR A 124 -30.37 -4.22 5.42
CA THR A 124 -30.12 -5.08 6.59
C THR A 124 -29.74 -4.34 7.87
N GLY A 125 -29.48 -3.03 7.83
CA GLY A 125 -29.02 -2.29 9.01
C GLY A 125 -27.60 -2.65 9.46
N GLU A 126 -26.89 -3.55 8.76
CA GLU A 126 -25.44 -3.79 8.91
C GLU A 126 -24.62 -2.52 8.60
N GLY A 127 -25.25 -1.55 7.95
CA GLY A 127 -24.76 -0.19 7.83
C GLY A 127 -24.71 0.59 9.14
N GLY A 128 -25.24 0.13 10.27
CA GLY A 128 -25.38 0.94 11.48
C GLY A 128 -24.08 1.57 11.98
N GLU A 129 -23.02 0.77 12.16
CA GLU A 129 -21.73 1.29 12.65
C GLU A 129 -21.01 2.13 11.58
N LYS A 130 -20.98 1.65 10.33
CA LYS A 130 -20.29 2.36 9.24
C LYS A 130 -21.01 3.67 8.88
N ALA A 131 -22.34 3.66 8.81
CA ALA A 131 -23.15 4.85 8.60
C ALA A 131 -23.06 5.79 9.81
N ALA A 132 -23.07 5.28 11.05
CA ALA A 132 -22.86 6.13 12.23
C ALA A 132 -21.51 6.86 12.17
N TRP A 133 -20.44 6.14 11.85
CA TRP A 133 -19.12 6.74 11.62
C TRP A 133 -19.16 7.79 10.50
N ALA A 134 -19.73 7.46 9.33
CA ALA A 134 -19.81 8.39 8.21
C ALA A 134 -20.62 9.65 8.56
N THR A 135 -21.77 9.50 9.23
CA THR A 135 -22.63 10.62 9.63
C THR A 135 -22.03 11.54 10.69
N ALA A 136 -20.96 11.11 11.38
CA ALA A 136 -20.20 11.97 12.27
C ALA A 136 -19.30 12.98 11.51
N ALA A 137 -19.17 12.87 10.19
CA ALA A 137 -18.34 13.74 9.37
C ALA A 137 -18.87 15.18 9.34
N THR A 138 -18.19 16.09 10.02
CA THR A 138 -18.36 17.56 9.87
C THR A 138 -17.35 18.16 8.89
N GLU A 139 -16.31 17.40 8.57
CA GLU A 139 -15.29 17.63 7.55
C GLU A 139 -14.93 16.28 6.91
N LEU A 140 -13.96 16.24 5.99
CA LEU A 140 -13.48 14.97 5.47
C LEU A 140 -12.83 14.15 6.58
N ILE A 141 -13.33 12.94 6.78
CA ILE A 141 -12.75 11.94 7.69
C ILE A 141 -12.41 10.68 6.90
N SER A 142 -11.36 9.99 7.34
CA SER A 142 -10.91 8.75 6.72
C SER A 142 -10.52 7.72 7.77
N ARG A 143 -10.71 6.44 7.46
CA ARG A 143 -10.20 5.33 8.28
C ARG A 143 -9.86 4.12 7.41
N PRO A 144 -8.98 3.22 7.88
CA PRO A 144 -8.84 1.90 7.26
C PRO A 144 -10.20 1.19 7.22
N SER A 145 -10.54 0.62 6.07
CA SER A 145 -11.75 -0.19 5.93
C SER A 145 -11.57 -1.54 6.64
N PRO A 146 -12.65 -2.19 7.11
CA PRO A 146 -12.59 -3.59 7.56
C PRO A 146 -12.11 -4.56 6.48
N GLN A 147 -12.26 -4.17 5.21
CA GLN A 147 -11.75 -4.93 4.07
C GLN A 147 -10.25 -4.64 3.89
N PRO A 148 -9.38 -5.67 3.90
CA PRO A 148 -7.95 -5.48 3.74
C PRO A 148 -7.61 -4.78 2.42
N GLY A 149 -6.77 -3.76 2.47
CA GLY A 149 -6.35 -3.01 1.29
C GLY A 149 -7.32 -1.92 0.85
N SER A 150 -8.32 -1.56 1.66
CA SER A 150 -9.28 -0.51 1.33
C SER A 150 -9.31 0.60 2.40
N LEU A 151 -9.73 1.79 1.96
CA LEU A 151 -9.86 3.00 2.76
C LEU A 151 -11.30 3.49 2.69
N ASP A 152 -11.91 3.72 3.85
CA ASP A 152 -13.21 4.39 3.93
C ASP A 152 -12.98 5.90 4.08
N LEU A 153 -13.67 6.71 3.27
CA LEU A 153 -13.66 8.17 3.37
C LEU A 153 -15.10 8.69 3.45
N ALA A 154 -15.37 9.64 4.33
CA ALA A 154 -16.66 10.31 4.39
C ALA A 154 -16.48 11.84 4.34
N ALA A 155 -17.31 12.52 3.55
CA ALA A 155 -17.30 13.97 3.43
C ALA A 155 -18.73 14.53 3.42
N PRO A 156 -19.00 15.63 4.14
CA PRO A 156 -20.31 16.25 4.15
C PRO A 156 -20.55 17.11 2.91
N VAL A 157 -21.81 17.14 2.48
CA VAL A 157 -22.34 18.13 1.54
C VAL A 157 -22.97 19.23 2.38
N ILE A 158 -22.37 20.41 2.38
CA ILE A 158 -22.77 21.54 3.23
C ILE A 158 -23.38 22.64 2.37
N ASP A 159 -24.54 23.13 2.76
CA ASP A 159 -25.16 24.34 2.22
C ASP A 159 -25.56 25.28 3.36
N ALA A 160 -25.17 26.55 3.24
CA ALA A 160 -25.43 27.58 4.26
C ALA A 160 -25.10 27.13 5.72
N GLY A 161 -24.05 26.34 5.91
CA GLY A 161 -23.64 25.82 7.23
C GLY A 161 -24.44 24.62 7.74
N LYS A 162 -25.38 24.10 6.95
CA LYS A 162 -26.15 22.88 7.26
C LYS A 162 -25.63 21.71 6.44
N ILE A 163 -25.38 20.58 7.10
CA ILE A 163 -25.10 19.31 6.42
C ILE A 163 -26.41 18.82 5.79
N LEU A 164 -26.41 18.70 4.47
CA LEU A 164 -27.55 18.19 3.70
C LEU A 164 -27.47 16.69 3.47
N ALA A 165 -26.25 16.18 3.29
CA ALA A 165 -25.95 14.79 3.05
C ALA A 165 -24.50 14.49 3.42
N ILE A 166 -24.18 13.20 3.48
CA ILE A 166 -22.85 12.66 3.71
C ILE A 166 -22.55 11.72 2.55
N VAL A 167 -21.42 11.93 1.89
CA VAL A 167 -20.92 11.03 0.86
C VAL A 167 -19.87 10.15 1.51
N TRP A 168 -20.07 8.85 1.45
CA TRP A 168 -19.12 7.85 1.91
C TRP A 168 -18.62 7.02 0.74
N LEU A 169 -17.30 7.02 0.55
CA LEU A 169 -16.55 6.31 -0.47
C LEU A 169 -15.75 5.17 0.17
N GLU A 170 -15.85 3.97 -0.39
CA GLU A 170 -14.92 2.86 -0.14
C GLU A 170 -13.93 2.81 -1.32
N PHE A 171 -12.62 2.91 -1.01
CA PHE A 171 -11.57 3.03 -2.03
C PHE A 171 -10.47 1.97 -1.85
N GLY A 172 -10.23 1.15 -2.87
CA GLY A 172 -9.19 0.12 -2.93
C GLY A 172 -7.81 0.70 -3.23
N LEU A 173 -6.86 0.45 -2.33
CA LEU A 173 -5.48 0.94 -2.38
C LEU A 173 -4.62 0.18 -3.41
N GLU A 174 -5.01 -1.04 -3.78
CA GLU A 174 -4.27 -1.85 -4.77
C GLU A 174 -4.28 -1.22 -6.17
N SER A 175 -5.34 -0.49 -6.51
CA SER A 175 -5.48 0.22 -7.80
C SER A 175 -4.35 1.21 -8.10
N VAL A 176 -3.71 1.74 -7.04
CA VAL A 176 -2.62 2.72 -7.14
C VAL A 176 -1.25 2.02 -7.15
N ARG A 177 -1.15 0.82 -6.58
CA ARG A 177 0.08 0.02 -6.60
C ARG A 177 0.42 -0.47 -8.00
N ASP A 178 -0.60 -0.80 -8.79
CA ASP A 178 -0.42 -1.24 -10.20
C ASP A 178 0.03 -0.11 -11.14
N PHE A 179 -0.28 1.15 -10.82
CA PHE A 179 0.16 2.31 -11.62
C PHE A 179 1.60 2.77 -11.31
N GLY A 180 2.18 2.34 -10.19
CA GLY A 180 3.44 2.86 -9.66
C GLY A 180 4.67 1.97 -9.78
N MET A 181 4.53 0.69 -10.15
CA MET A 181 5.66 -0.22 -10.28
C MET A 181 6.26 -0.13 -11.70
N PRO A 182 7.44 0.49 -11.91
CA PRO A 182 8.13 0.37 -13.18
C PRO A 182 8.38 -1.13 -13.47
N ALA A 183 8.11 -1.55 -14.70
CA ALA A 183 8.11 -2.96 -15.13
C ALA A 183 9.38 -3.76 -14.75
N GLY A 184 10.49 -3.09 -14.43
CA GLY A 184 11.73 -3.70 -13.94
C GLY A 184 11.72 -4.17 -12.47
N LEU A 185 10.77 -3.74 -11.63
CA LEU A 185 10.70 -4.12 -10.21
C LEU A 185 9.70 -5.25 -9.92
N ALA A 186 8.67 -5.43 -10.75
CA ALA A 186 7.76 -6.57 -10.66
C ALA A 186 8.46 -7.91 -10.96
N ALA A 187 9.58 -7.87 -11.70
CA ALA A 187 10.37 -9.04 -12.08
C ALA A 187 11.32 -9.56 -10.99
N ILE A 188 11.40 -8.90 -9.83
CA ILE A 188 12.20 -9.37 -8.69
C ILE A 188 11.30 -10.08 -7.69
N GLU A 189 10.45 -10.97 -8.19
CA GLU A 189 9.83 -12.00 -7.37
C GLU A 189 10.90 -13.09 -7.15
N PRO A 190 11.31 -13.38 -5.90
CA PRO A 190 12.25 -14.46 -5.68
C PRO A 190 11.58 -15.76 -6.13
N GLN A 191 12.14 -16.41 -7.16
CA GLN A 191 11.79 -17.79 -7.46
C GLN A 191 11.95 -18.59 -6.17
N ARG A 192 10.81 -19.02 -5.61
CA ARG A 192 10.76 -20.03 -4.55
C ARG A 192 11.32 -21.31 -5.15
N ASN A 193 12.61 -21.58 -4.90
CA ASN A 193 13.17 -22.92 -4.95
C ASN A 193 12.98 -23.58 -3.58
#